data_AF-A0A954R3B9-F1
#
_entry.id   AF-A0A954R3B9-F1
#
_cell.length_a   1.000
_cell.length_b   1.000
_cell.length_c   1.000
_cell.angle_alpha   90.00
_cell.angle_beta   90.00
_cell.angle_gamma   90.00
#
_symmetry.space_group_name_H-M   'P 1'
#
loop_
_entity.id
_entity.type
_entity.pdbx_description
1 polymer ?
#
loop_
_entity_poly.entity_id
_entity_poly.type
_entity_poly.pdbx_seq_one_letter_code
_entity_poly.pdbx_strand_id
1 'polypeptide(L)'
;MRCAVWFAWCGVCLLGLVGCGSKSGNDAAANAQPAVQDTSSSTLPDSTSASKPEPIVVSPQVQEKVAKLQSPDAVVMSFLSAMRDGDEQTITALLSNKAREATGQHEELAIQPPGSPESTYRVETVELVDNEAGAHVSSIWSEPDGQGGSVEYEVVWVLRRETDGWRIAGMATMIEEGSPPLFLNFENPEEMLALLTAAQQRRVEAEAAAYQAQNPAVDPNAPVQR
;
A
#
# COMPACT_ATOMS: atom_id res chain seq x y z
N MET A 1 20.94 31.26 34.37
CA MET A 1 19.60 31.80 34.69
C MET A 1 18.60 30.72 34.30
N ARG A 2 17.75 30.31 35.26
CA ARG A 2 16.87 29.13 35.21
C ARG A 2 15.42 29.63 35.08
N CYS A 3 14.62 29.07 34.17
CA CYS A 3 13.15 29.08 34.20
C CYS A 3 12.71 27.74 33.57
N ALA A 4 12.37 26.70 34.33
CA ALA A 4 11.14 26.46 35.11
C ALA A 4 9.97 25.97 34.22
N VAL A 5 9.79 24.64 34.29
CA VAL A 5 8.67 23.76 33.91
C VAL A 5 7.31 24.30 34.36
N TRP A 6 6.21 23.95 33.67
CA TRP A 6 4.93 23.61 34.31
C TRP A 6 4.20 22.54 33.46
N PHE A 7 4.00 21.36 34.04
CA PHE A 7 3.11 20.29 33.56
C PHE A 7 1.71 20.51 34.14
N ALA A 8 0.65 20.23 33.37
CA ALA A 8 -0.70 20.09 33.89
C ALA A 8 -1.30 18.75 33.46
N TRP A 9 -1.79 18.03 34.46
CA TRP A 9 -2.28 16.66 34.48
C TRP A 9 -3.79 16.70 34.78
N CYS A 10 -4.61 16.03 33.98
CA CYS A 10 -6.02 15.69 34.21
C CYS A 10 -6.34 14.57 33.19
N GLY A 11 -7.00 13.46 33.47
CA GLY A 11 -7.69 12.94 34.63
C GLY A 11 -8.31 11.60 34.20
N VAL A 12 -8.31 10.63 35.11
CA VAL A 12 -8.81 9.25 34.96
C VAL A 12 -10.33 9.21 34.80
N CYS A 13 -10.86 8.31 33.95
CA CYS A 13 -12.18 7.70 34.13
C CYS A 13 -12.14 6.21 33.73
N LEU A 14 -12.78 5.40 34.57
CA LEU A 14 -12.67 3.95 34.73
C LEU A 14 -14.03 3.29 34.36
N LEU A 15 -13.97 2.03 33.90
CA LEU A 15 -14.94 0.92 34.04
C LEU A 15 -16.10 0.76 33.04
N GLY A 16 -16.20 -0.47 32.53
CA GLY A 16 -17.39 -1.07 31.92
C GLY A 16 -17.11 -2.41 31.22
N LEU A 17 -17.04 -3.51 31.98
CA LEU A 17 -17.05 -4.91 31.51
C LEU A 17 -18.50 -5.43 31.36
N VAL A 18 -18.63 -6.62 30.73
CA VAL A 18 -19.79 -7.55 30.62
C VAL A 18 -20.56 -7.43 29.29
N GLY A 19 -20.81 -8.49 28.49
CA GLY A 19 -20.83 -9.91 28.81
C GLY A 19 -20.87 -10.86 27.60
N CYS A 20 -20.54 -12.11 27.90
CA CYS A 20 -20.61 -13.31 27.07
C CYS A 20 -22.00 -13.97 27.25
N GLY A 21 -22.55 -14.59 26.20
CA GLY A 21 -23.83 -15.29 26.29
C GLY A 21 -24.11 -16.19 25.08
N SER A 22 -23.47 -17.35 25.03
CA SER A 22 -23.91 -18.49 24.21
C SER A 22 -25.09 -19.21 24.88
N LYS A 23 -25.94 -19.88 24.08
CA LYS A 23 -26.53 -21.23 24.30
C LYS A 23 -28.02 -21.34 23.93
N SER A 24 -28.24 -21.87 22.72
CA SER A 24 -29.00 -23.10 22.39
C SER A 24 -30.06 -23.60 23.40
N GLY A 25 -31.28 -23.84 22.91
CA GLY A 25 -32.29 -24.67 23.60
C GLY A 25 -33.64 -24.71 22.87
N ASN A 26 -33.90 -25.83 22.19
CA ASN A 26 -35.15 -26.24 21.55
C ASN A 26 -36.30 -26.45 22.56
N ASP A 27 -37.54 -26.29 22.08
CA ASP A 27 -38.74 -27.13 22.35
C ASP A 27 -39.79 -26.75 21.27
N ALA A 28 -40.15 -27.54 20.26
CA ALA A 28 -40.82 -28.85 20.19
C ALA A 28 -42.29 -28.87 20.66
N ALA A 29 -43.24 -28.76 19.71
CA ALA A 29 -44.54 -29.46 19.67
C ALA A 29 -45.24 -29.12 18.34
N ALA A 30 -45.27 -30.00 17.33
CA ALA A 30 -46.16 -31.16 17.15
C ALA A 30 -47.32 -30.83 16.19
N ASN A 31 -47.23 -31.31 14.93
CA ASN A 31 -48.35 -31.98 14.26
C ASN A 31 -47.85 -32.81 13.04
N ALA A 32 -48.35 -34.04 12.93
CA ALA A 32 -48.16 -34.97 11.80
C ALA A 32 -49.00 -34.50 10.58
N GLN A 33 -48.85 -34.91 9.31
CA GLN A 33 -48.42 -36.15 8.63
C GLN A 33 -48.28 -35.83 7.09
N PRO A 34 -48.18 -36.77 6.14
CA PRO A 34 -46.95 -37.09 5.39
C PRO A 34 -46.96 -36.77 3.87
N ALA A 35 -45.76 -36.89 3.28
CA ALA A 35 -45.44 -37.32 1.91
C ALA A 35 -45.90 -36.46 0.71
N VAL A 36 -44.96 -35.71 0.14
CA VAL A 36 -44.67 -35.70 -1.31
C VAL A 36 -43.19 -35.45 -1.53
N GLN A 37 -42.64 -36.16 -2.52
CA GLN A 37 -41.27 -36.08 -3.00
C GLN A 37 -41.01 -34.70 -3.60
N ASP A 38 -39.89 -34.08 -3.25
CA ASP A 38 -39.14 -33.29 -4.21
C ASP A 38 -37.68 -33.17 -3.77
N THR A 39 -36.81 -33.52 -4.70
CA THR A 39 -35.37 -33.35 -4.66
C THR A 39 -35.04 -31.87 -4.47
N SER A 40 -34.50 -31.52 -3.31
CA SER A 40 -33.86 -30.23 -3.08
C SER A 40 -32.69 -30.45 -2.13
N SER A 41 -31.57 -30.88 -2.71
CA SER A 41 -30.25 -30.78 -2.10
C SER A 41 -29.97 -29.29 -1.85
N SER A 42 -30.28 -28.84 -0.64
CA SER A 42 -29.86 -27.54 -0.12
C SER A 42 -28.33 -27.55 -0.03
N THR A 43 -27.69 -27.15 -1.11
CA THR A 43 -26.26 -26.84 -1.15
C THR A 43 -26.14 -25.43 -0.64
N LEU A 44 -25.61 -25.30 0.58
CA LEU A 44 -25.13 -24.02 1.10
C LEU A 44 -24.11 -23.47 0.08
N PRO A 45 -24.20 -22.21 -0.38
CA PRO A 45 -23.07 -21.61 -1.06
C PRO A 45 -21.96 -21.41 -0.04
N ASP A 46 -20.93 -22.25 -0.19
CA ASP A 46 -19.61 -22.12 0.41
C ASP A 46 -19.02 -20.76 -0.01
N SER A 47 -19.33 -19.72 0.77
CA SER A 47 -18.77 -18.38 0.60
C SER A 47 -17.43 -18.31 1.33
N THR A 48 -16.45 -19.02 0.80
CA THR A 48 -15.02 -18.72 0.98
C THR A 48 -14.32 -19.11 -0.32
N SER A 49 -14.76 -18.51 -1.43
CA SER A 49 -13.94 -18.44 -2.64
C SER A 49 -12.97 -17.30 -2.43
N ALA A 50 -11.75 -17.64 -2.02
CA ALA A 50 -10.59 -16.78 -2.23
C ALA A 50 -10.40 -16.69 -3.76
N SER A 51 -11.17 -15.80 -4.39
CA SER A 51 -11.06 -15.53 -5.80
C SER A 51 -9.72 -14.86 -6.04
N LYS A 52 -8.84 -15.59 -6.73
CA LYS A 52 -7.69 -15.02 -7.44
C LYS A 52 -8.13 -13.72 -8.12
N PRO A 53 -7.38 -12.61 -8.00
CA PRO A 53 -7.76 -11.35 -8.61
C PRO A 53 -7.89 -11.55 -10.13
N GLU A 54 -9.02 -11.15 -10.70
CA GLU A 54 -9.17 -11.15 -12.15
C GLU A 54 -8.24 -10.09 -12.76
N PRO A 55 -7.59 -10.39 -13.89
CA PRO A 55 -6.72 -9.42 -14.55
C PRO A 55 -7.53 -8.19 -14.99
N ILE A 56 -7.03 -7.00 -14.68
CA ILE A 56 -7.64 -5.73 -15.11
C ILE A 56 -7.63 -5.67 -16.64
N VAL A 57 -8.82 -5.72 -17.24
CA VAL A 57 -8.98 -5.57 -18.69
C VAL A 57 -8.93 -4.08 -19.04
N VAL A 58 -7.84 -3.65 -19.67
CA VAL A 58 -7.68 -2.26 -20.15
C VAL A 58 -8.61 -2.02 -21.34
N SER A 59 -9.44 -0.99 -21.25
CA SER A 59 -10.34 -0.64 -22.34
C SER A 59 -9.58 -0.06 -23.56
N PRO A 60 -10.07 -0.27 -24.81
CA PRO A 60 -9.40 0.26 -26.01
C PRO A 60 -9.21 1.79 -25.99
N GLN A 61 -10.11 2.52 -25.32
CA GLN A 61 -10.04 3.96 -25.18
C GLN A 61 -8.85 4.40 -24.32
N VAL A 62 -8.59 3.68 -23.22
CA VAL A 62 -7.41 3.92 -22.36
C VAL A 62 -6.13 3.58 -23.12
N GLN A 63 -6.13 2.49 -23.88
CA GLN A 63 -4.98 2.11 -24.70
C GLN A 63 -4.63 3.18 -25.74
N GLU A 64 -5.63 3.75 -26.42
CA GLU A 64 -5.44 4.84 -27.39
C GLU A 64 -4.94 6.12 -26.71
N LYS A 65 -5.49 6.47 -25.54
CA LYS A 65 -5.04 7.63 -24.74
C LYS A 65 -3.56 7.49 -24.36
N VAL A 66 -3.17 6.32 -23.84
CA VAL A 66 -1.79 6.05 -23.43
C VAL A 66 -0.83 6.03 -24.62
N ALA A 67 -1.26 5.46 -25.76
CA ALA A 67 -0.44 5.44 -26.98
C ALA A 67 -0.11 6.85 -27.53
N LYS A 68 -0.88 7.87 -27.17
CA LYS A 68 -0.61 9.27 -27.55
C LYS A 68 0.47 9.95 -26.70
N LEU A 69 0.89 9.33 -25.59
CA LEU A 69 1.95 9.88 -24.74
C LEU A 69 3.32 9.55 -25.36
N GLN A 70 3.96 10.56 -25.93
CA GLN A 70 5.20 10.39 -26.71
C GLN A 70 6.48 10.65 -25.90
N SER A 71 6.39 11.27 -24.72
CA SER A 71 7.54 11.66 -23.91
C SER A 71 7.51 11.03 -22.51
N PRO A 72 8.69 10.78 -21.89
CA PRO A 72 8.78 10.16 -20.56
C PRO A 72 8.04 10.95 -19.47
N ASP A 73 8.17 12.26 -19.47
CA ASP A 73 7.50 13.18 -18.54
C ASP A 73 5.97 13.12 -18.66
N ALA A 74 5.44 13.04 -19.88
CA ALA A 74 4.01 12.92 -20.11
C ALA A 74 3.45 11.58 -19.60
N VAL A 75 4.23 10.50 -19.75
CA VAL A 75 3.90 9.18 -19.18
C VAL A 75 3.86 9.24 -17.65
N VAL A 76 4.88 9.81 -17.02
CA VAL A 76 4.93 9.94 -15.55
C VAL A 76 3.81 10.82 -15.02
N MET A 77 3.57 11.98 -15.62
CA MET A 77 2.49 12.87 -15.20
C MET A 77 1.11 12.19 -15.30
N SER A 78 0.87 11.45 -16.39
CA SER A 78 -0.37 10.67 -16.54
C SER A 78 -0.48 9.54 -15.52
N PHE A 79 0.63 8.90 -15.17
CA PHE A 79 0.66 7.83 -14.17
C PHE A 79 0.37 8.35 -12.77
N LEU A 80 1.05 9.42 -12.35
CA LEU A 80 0.84 10.08 -11.06
C LEU A 80 -0.61 10.58 -10.92
N SER A 81 -1.17 11.17 -11.97
CA SER A 81 -2.58 11.59 -11.99
C SER A 81 -3.52 10.39 -11.84
N ALA A 82 -3.25 9.29 -12.55
CA ALA A 82 -4.05 8.08 -12.45
C ALA A 82 -3.97 7.43 -11.06
N MET A 83 -2.80 7.46 -10.41
CA MET A 83 -2.63 7.02 -9.03
C MET A 83 -3.46 7.85 -8.05
N ARG A 84 -3.42 9.18 -8.16
CA ARG A 84 -4.26 10.07 -7.33
C ARG A 84 -5.75 9.82 -7.53
N ASP A 85 -6.16 9.64 -8.78
CA ASP A 85 -7.57 9.52 -9.15
C ASP A 85 -8.11 8.08 -8.99
N GLY A 86 -7.25 7.11 -8.68
CA GLY A 86 -7.59 5.68 -8.59
C GLY A 86 -7.95 5.05 -9.94
N ASP A 87 -7.43 5.59 -11.06
CA ASP A 87 -7.67 5.06 -12.42
C ASP A 87 -6.77 3.85 -12.69
N GLU A 88 -7.18 2.70 -12.15
CA GLU A 88 -6.47 1.43 -12.27
C GLU A 88 -6.23 1.00 -13.72
N GLN A 89 -7.11 1.35 -14.67
CA GLN A 89 -6.91 1.01 -16.08
C GLN A 89 -5.75 1.82 -16.67
N THR A 90 -5.68 3.12 -16.39
CA THR A 90 -4.56 3.96 -16.85
C THR A 90 -3.26 3.57 -16.16
N ILE A 91 -3.27 3.32 -14.84
CA ILE A 91 -2.10 2.80 -14.10
C ILE A 91 -1.60 1.53 -14.76
N THR A 92 -2.51 0.55 -14.92
CA THR A 92 -2.20 -0.75 -15.53
C THR A 92 -1.62 -0.55 -16.92
N ALA A 93 -2.22 0.29 -17.77
CA ALA A 93 -1.80 0.51 -19.16
C ALA A 93 -0.40 1.16 -19.29
N LEU A 94 0.00 2.00 -18.33
CA LEU A 94 1.27 2.73 -18.34
C LEU A 94 2.47 1.91 -17.82
N LEU A 95 2.22 0.79 -17.14
CA LEU A 95 3.27 -0.15 -16.77
C LEU A 95 3.87 -0.84 -18.01
N SER A 96 5.15 -1.20 -17.92
CA SER A 96 5.78 -2.08 -18.91
C SER A 96 5.06 -3.42 -18.95
N ASN A 97 5.20 -4.16 -20.04
CA ASN A 97 4.57 -5.47 -20.14
C ASN A 97 5.04 -6.41 -19.02
N LYS A 98 6.34 -6.40 -18.72
CA LYS A 98 6.91 -7.19 -17.63
C LYS A 98 6.39 -6.74 -16.27
N ALA A 99 6.34 -5.42 -16.02
CA ALA A 99 5.83 -4.90 -14.76
C ALA A 99 4.36 -5.27 -14.55
N ARG A 100 3.53 -5.11 -15.59
CA ARG A 100 2.11 -5.47 -15.57
C ARG A 100 1.89 -6.97 -15.29
N GLU A 101 2.67 -7.82 -15.94
CA GLU A 101 2.64 -9.27 -15.71
C GLU A 101 3.06 -9.64 -14.28
N ALA A 102 4.10 -8.99 -13.76
CA ALA A 102 4.61 -9.23 -12.42
C ALA A 102 3.63 -8.74 -11.33
N THR A 103 3.14 -7.51 -11.42
CA THR A 103 2.21 -6.95 -10.42
C THR A 103 0.83 -7.61 -10.48
N GLY A 104 0.38 -8.08 -11.64
CA GLY A 104 -0.88 -8.82 -11.79
C GLY A 104 -0.88 -10.22 -11.15
N GLN A 105 0.30 -10.77 -10.83
CA GLN A 105 0.44 -12.09 -10.20
C GLN A 105 0.40 -12.03 -8.66
N HIS A 106 0.55 -10.84 -8.08
CA HIS A 106 0.70 -10.67 -6.64
C HIS A 106 -0.10 -9.46 -6.15
N GLU A 107 -1.21 -9.69 -5.45
CA GLU A 107 -2.05 -8.61 -4.87
C GLU A 107 -1.25 -7.71 -3.91
N GLU A 108 -0.26 -8.29 -3.22
CA GLU A 108 0.63 -7.56 -2.31
C GLU A 108 1.62 -6.64 -3.05
N LEU A 109 1.83 -6.87 -4.35
CA LEU A 109 2.63 -6.00 -5.23
C LEU A 109 1.77 -4.98 -5.96
N ALA A 110 0.47 -4.88 -5.66
CA ALA A 110 -0.36 -3.79 -6.16
C ALA A 110 0.31 -2.48 -5.76
N ILE A 111 0.70 -1.70 -6.77
CA ILE A 111 1.31 -0.38 -6.60
C ILE A 111 0.22 0.51 -6.00
N GLN A 112 0.14 0.55 -4.67
CA GLN A 112 -0.77 1.46 -4.01
C GLN A 112 -0.26 2.88 -4.22
N PRO A 113 -1.13 3.81 -4.65
CA PRO A 113 -0.78 5.21 -4.78
C PRO A 113 -0.12 5.66 -3.49
N PRO A 114 1.14 6.08 -3.54
CA PRO A 114 1.68 6.78 -2.41
C PRO A 114 1.09 8.19 -2.58
N GLY A 115 0.01 8.45 -1.84
CA GLY A 115 -0.53 9.79 -1.67
C GLY A 115 -2.02 9.92 -1.39
N SER A 116 -2.36 10.95 -0.63
CA SER A 116 -3.75 11.31 -0.34
C SER A 116 -4.41 11.90 -1.59
N PRO A 117 -5.76 11.95 -1.66
CA PRO A 117 -6.45 12.63 -2.76
C PRO A 117 -6.05 14.11 -2.94
N GLU A 118 -5.53 14.73 -1.88
CA GLU A 118 -5.05 16.12 -1.84
C GLU A 118 -3.57 16.24 -2.27
N SER A 119 -2.94 15.14 -2.67
CA SER A 119 -1.56 15.11 -3.14
C SER A 119 -1.36 15.95 -4.40
N THR A 120 -0.21 16.63 -4.45
CA THR A 120 0.24 17.34 -5.66
C THR A 120 1.54 16.77 -6.17
N TYR A 121 1.73 16.83 -7.49
CA TYR A 121 2.87 16.26 -8.18
C TYR A 121 3.50 17.28 -9.11
N ARG A 122 4.82 17.25 -9.17
CA ARG A 122 5.62 18.07 -10.10
C ARG A 122 6.69 17.19 -10.72
N VAL A 123 6.68 17.08 -12.04
CA VAL A 123 7.79 16.46 -12.79
C VAL A 123 8.87 17.51 -12.99
N GLU A 124 10.13 17.14 -12.81
CA GLU A 124 11.26 18.08 -12.87
C GLU A 124 12.20 17.79 -14.03
N THR A 125 12.99 16.72 -13.94
CA THR A 125 14.03 16.43 -14.94
C THR A 125 13.75 15.12 -15.65
N VAL A 126 14.15 15.06 -16.92
CA VAL A 126 14.14 13.86 -17.75
C VAL A 126 15.55 13.58 -18.21
N GLU A 127 16.07 12.41 -17.86
CA GLU A 127 17.37 11.91 -18.31
C GLU A 127 17.13 10.68 -19.18
N LEU A 128 17.54 10.73 -20.45
CA LEU A 128 17.52 9.56 -21.33
C LEU A 128 18.76 8.72 -21.06
N VAL A 129 18.56 7.41 -20.91
CA VAL A 129 19.61 6.43 -20.61
C VAL A 129 19.57 5.28 -21.62
N ASP A 130 20.56 4.39 -21.57
CA ASP A 130 20.62 3.19 -22.41
C ASP A 130 20.46 3.48 -23.92
N ASN A 131 21.15 4.51 -24.43
CA ASN A 131 21.02 4.99 -25.82
C ASN A 131 19.56 5.33 -26.20
N GLU A 132 18.85 6.05 -25.33
CA GLU A 132 17.44 6.44 -25.51
C GLU A 132 16.43 5.28 -25.48
N ALA A 133 16.85 4.09 -25.01
CA ALA A 133 15.97 2.96 -24.74
C ALA A 133 15.38 2.99 -23.31
N GLY A 134 15.93 3.81 -22.43
CA GLY A 134 15.43 4.06 -21.09
C GLY A 134 15.33 5.54 -20.77
N ALA A 135 14.58 5.88 -19.72
CA ALA A 135 14.55 7.22 -19.17
C ALA A 135 14.42 7.18 -17.65
N HIS A 136 15.08 8.11 -16.97
CA HIS A 136 14.83 8.47 -15.58
C HIS A 136 14.10 9.79 -15.55
N VAL A 137 13.02 9.87 -14.76
CA VAL A 137 12.22 11.09 -14.63
C VAL A 137 12.09 11.42 -13.16
N SER A 138 12.67 12.53 -12.73
CA SER A 138 12.53 12.99 -11.35
C SER A 138 11.19 13.70 -11.14
N SER A 139 10.61 13.50 -9.97
CA SER A 139 9.38 14.13 -9.56
C SER A 139 9.39 14.45 -8.07
N ILE A 140 8.72 15.55 -7.73
CA ILE A 140 8.38 15.91 -6.36
C ILE A 140 6.92 15.57 -6.15
N TRP A 141 6.67 14.78 -5.11
CA TRP A 141 5.36 14.47 -4.60
C TRP A 141 5.19 15.20 -3.26
N SER A 142 4.11 15.98 -3.15
CA SER A 142 3.80 16.79 -1.98
C SER A 142 2.50 16.32 -1.33
N GLU A 143 2.59 15.97 -0.05
CA GLU A 143 1.47 15.57 0.81
C GLU A 143 1.13 16.69 1.81
N PRO A 144 -0.15 16.94 2.10
CA PRO A 144 -0.53 17.79 3.23
C PRO A 144 -0.07 17.17 4.57
N ASP A 145 0.50 18.00 5.44
CA ASP A 145 0.96 17.57 6.77
C ASP A 145 -0.13 17.60 7.86
N GLY A 146 -1.37 17.99 7.48
CA GLY A 146 -2.49 18.16 8.40
C GLY A 146 -2.44 19.42 9.28
N GLN A 147 -1.38 20.24 9.18
CA GLN A 147 -1.20 21.52 9.88
C GLN A 147 -1.22 22.73 8.93
N GLY A 148 -1.55 22.51 7.66
CA GLY A 148 -1.61 23.53 6.62
C GLY A 148 -0.30 23.72 5.85
N GLY A 149 0.71 22.89 6.10
CA GLY A 149 1.91 22.77 5.30
C GLY A 149 1.90 21.52 4.42
N SER A 150 3.06 21.19 3.88
CA SER A 150 3.25 19.99 3.07
C SER A 150 4.60 19.33 3.31
N VAL A 151 4.63 18.00 3.24
CA VAL A 151 5.87 17.19 3.18
C VAL A 151 6.14 16.83 1.74
N GLU A 152 7.35 17.11 1.26
CA GLU A 152 7.78 16.78 -0.10
C GLU A 152 8.65 15.51 -0.10
N TYR A 153 8.44 14.67 -1.10
CA TYR A 153 9.19 13.44 -1.35
C TYR A 153 9.73 13.47 -2.78
N GLU A 154 11.02 13.19 -2.94
CA GLU A 154 11.63 13.03 -4.25
C GLU A 154 11.54 11.57 -4.71
N VAL A 155 11.01 11.38 -5.91
CA VAL A 155 10.85 10.07 -6.54
C VAL A 155 11.39 10.13 -7.96
N VAL A 156 12.26 9.19 -8.30
CA VAL A 156 12.77 9.00 -9.66
C VAL A 156 12.03 7.82 -10.28
N TRP A 157 11.31 8.07 -11.36
CA TRP A 157 10.61 7.04 -12.14
C TRP A 157 11.55 6.47 -13.19
N VAL A 158 11.57 5.14 -13.31
CA VAL A 158 12.37 4.44 -14.32
C VAL A 158 11.45 3.93 -15.42
N LEU A 159 11.74 4.37 -16.65
CA LEU A 159 10.95 4.06 -17.83
C LEU A 159 11.77 3.26 -18.84
N ARG A 160 11.04 2.43 -19.59
CA ARG A 160 11.54 1.69 -20.75
C ARG A 160 10.79 2.15 -22.00
N ARG A 161 11.51 2.18 -23.12
CA ARG A 161 10.90 2.39 -24.44
C ARG A 161 10.51 1.04 -25.02
N GLU A 162 9.20 0.76 -25.04
CA GLU A 162 8.63 -0.40 -25.72
C GLU A 162 8.21 -0.05 -27.15
N THR A 163 7.74 -1.05 -27.91
CA THR A 163 7.24 -0.84 -29.28
C THR A 163 6.11 0.18 -29.35
N ASP A 164 5.32 0.22 -28.29
CA ASP A 164 4.08 1.01 -28.19
C ASP A 164 4.28 2.30 -27.37
N GLY A 165 5.54 2.70 -27.16
CA GLY A 165 5.93 3.92 -26.48
C GLY A 165 6.60 3.71 -25.12
N TRP A 166 6.70 4.79 -24.36
CA TRP A 166 7.31 4.79 -23.03
C TRP A 166 6.40 4.09 -22.00
N ARG A 167 7.00 3.30 -21.12
CA ARG A 167 6.31 2.56 -20.05
C ARG A 167 7.11 2.59 -18.76
N ILE A 168 6.42 2.55 -17.62
CA ILE A 168 7.02 2.54 -16.29
C ILE A 168 7.46 1.13 -15.93
N ALA A 169 8.75 0.98 -15.60
CA ALA A 169 9.37 -0.28 -15.21
C ALA A 169 9.73 -0.32 -13.71
N GLY A 170 9.78 0.83 -13.03
CA GLY A 170 10.13 0.88 -11.61
C GLY A 170 10.17 2.30 -11.07
N MET A 171 10.56 2.41 -9.80
CA MET A 171 10.80 3.68 -9.12
C MET A 171 12.01 3.60 -8.20
N ALA A 172 12.62 4.74 -7.94
CA ALA A 172 13.66 4.91 -6.93
C ALA A 172 13.27 6.03 -5.97
N THR A 173 13.45 5.80 -4.67
CA THR A 173 13.16 6.75 -3.60
C THR A 173 14.31 6.77 -2.59
N MET A 174 14.66 7.96 -2.11
CA MET A 174 15.63 8.12 -1.02
C MET A 174 14.89 8.16 0.31
N ILE A 175 15.15 7.20 1.20
CA ILE A 175 14.51 7.12 2.52
C ILE A 175 15.26 7.99 3.54
N GLU A 176 16.59 8.05 3.41
CA GLU A 176 17.47 8.81 4.30
C GLU A 176 18.44 9.65 3.45
N GLU A 177 18.63 10.92 3.83
CA GLU A 177 19.52 11.83 3.12
C GLU A 177 20.96 11.27 3.09
N GLY A 178 21.54 11.13 1.90
CA GLY A 178 22.87 10.56 1.71
C GLY A 178 22.94 9.02 1.67
N SER A 179 21.82 8.32 1.84
CA SER A 179 21.74 6.88 1.58
C SER A 179 21.58 6.58 0.08
N PRO A 180 22.03 5.41 -0.41
CA PRO A 180 21.69 4.98 -1.76
C PRO A 180 20.17 4.91 -1.95
N PRO A 181 19.63 5.39 -3.08
CA PRO A 181 18.20 5.33 -3.33
C PRO A 181 17.74 3.87 -3.34
N LEU A 182 16.61 3.61 -2.68
CA LEU A 182 15.94 2.34 -2.75
C LEU A 182 15.26 2.23 -4.11
N PHE A 183 15.79 1.34 -4.96
CA PHE A 183 15.18 1.02 -6.24
C PHE A 183 14.18 -0.12 -6.09
N LEU A 184 12.95 0.12 -6.53
CA LEU A 184 11.89 -0.86 -6.62
C LEU A 184 11.64 -1.16 -8.10
N ASN A 185 12.13 -2.32 -8.53
CA ASN A 185 11.98 -2.81 -9.89
C ASN A 185 10.65 -3.55 -10.05
N PHE A 186 9.68 -2.96 -10.74
CA PHE A 186 8.37 -3.58 -10.94
C PHE A 186 8.41 -4.81 -11.84
N GLU A 187 9.48 -4.97 -12.62
CA GLU A 187 9.66 -6.11 -13.51
C GLU A 187 10.26 -7.35 -12.82
N ASN A 188 10.73 -7.23 -11.56
CA ASN A 188 11.30 -8.32 -10.78
C ASN A 188 10.53 -8.54 -9.46
N PRO A 189 9.48 -9.38 -9.45
CA PRO A 189 8.64 -9.58 -8.28
C PRO A 189 9.40 -10.22 -7.10
N GLU A 190 10.43 -11.02 -7.35
CA GLU A 190 11.25 -11.63 -6.29
C GLU A 190 12.02 -10.56 -5.50
N GLU A 191 12.64 -9.60 -6.22
CA GLU A 191 13.32 -8.47 -5.59
C GLU A 191 12.34 -7.57 -4.83
N MET A 192 11.16 -7.29 -5.40
CA MET A 192 10.13 -6.50 -4.71
C MET A 192 9.69 -7.15 -3.39
N LEU A 193 9.38 -8.45 -3.41
CA LEU A 193 8.94 -9.18 -2.22
C LEU A 193 10.03 -9.25 -1.14
N ALA A 194 11.29 -9.43 -1.54
CA ALA A 194 12.42 -9.41 -0.62
C ALA A 194 12.57 -8.03 0.05
N LEU A 195 12.43 -6.94 -0.71
CA LEU A 195 12.48 -5.58 -0.19
C LEU A 195 11.32 -5.29 0.78
N LEU A 196 10.08 -5.67 0.43
CA LEU A 196 8.91 -5.51 1.29
C LEU A 196 9.07 -6.29 2.60
N THR A 197 9.51 -7.55 2.52
CA THR A 197 9.75 -8.39 3.71
C THR A 197 10.82 -7.77 4.62
N ALA A 198 11.92 -7.30 4.04
CA ALA A 198 12.98 -6.64 4.81
C ALA A 198 12.50 -5.31 5.45
N ALA A 199 11.67 -4.54 4.75
CA ALA A 199 11.07 -3.33 5.29
C ALA A 199 10.11 -3.64 6.46
N GLN A 200 9.28 -4.67 6.32
CA GLN A 200 8.38 -5.15 7.38
C GLN A 200 9.16 -5.60 8.62
N GLN A 201 10.21 -6.42 8.43
CA GLN A 201 11.03 -6.92 9.52
C GLN A 201 11.70 -5.78 10.29
N ARG A 202 12.25 -4.78 9.60
CA ARG A 202 12.86 -3.59 10.24
C ARG A 202 11.84 -2.79 11.07
N ARG A 203 10.58 -2.68 10.62
CA ARG A 203 9.53 -2.01 11.40
C ARG A 203 9.23 -2.76 12.69
N VAL A 204 9.10 -4.09 12.64
CA VAL A 204 8.85 -4.93 13.82
C VAL A 204 10.01 -4.81 14.81
N GLU A 205 11.25 -4.85 14.34
CA GLU A 205 12.44 -4.69 15.19
C GLU A 205 12.52 -3.31 15.83
N ALA A 206 12.23 -2.24 15.08
CA ALA A 206 12.20 -0.88 15.59
C ALA A 206 11.10 -0.68 16.65
N GLU A 207 9.91 -1.24 16.43
CA GLU A 207 8.81 -1.21 17.39
C GLU A 207 9.16 -1.98 18.67
N ALA A 208 9.76 -3.17 18.54
CA ALA A 208 10.23 -3.96 19.66
C ALA A 208 11.31 -3.23 20.48
N ALA A 209 12.27 -2.58 19.80
CA ALA A 209 13.30 -1.78 20.45
C ALA A 209 12.70 -0.56 21.18
N ALA A 210 11.74 0.14 20.56
CA ALA A 210 11.03 1.25 21.18
C ALA A 210 10.23 0.82 22.42
N TYR A 211 9.56 -0.34 22.37
CA TYR A 211 8.84 -0.92 23.51
C TYR A 211 9.78 -1.25 24.67
N GLN A 212 10.94 -1.86 24.39
CA GLN A 212 11.94 -2.16 25.41
C GLN A 212 12.55 -0.90 26.04
N ALA A 213 12.79 0.15 25.25
CA ALA A 213 13.31 1.42 25.76
C ALA A 213 12.32 2.15 26.68
N GLN A 214 11.01 1.99 26.46
CA GLN A 214 9.96 2.61 27.27
C GLN A 214 9.59 1.81 28.54
N ASN A 215 9.87 0.50 28.55
CA ASN A 215 9.66 -0.37 29.71
C ASN A 215 10.99 -1.00 30.17
N PRO A 216 11.90 -0.22 30.77
CA PRO A 216 13.12 -0.79 31.33
C PRO A 216 12.74 -1.85 32.38
N ALA A 217 13.39 -3.01 32.30
CA ALA A 217 13.15 -4.10 33.23
C ALA A 217 13.22 -3.59 34.68
N VAL A 218 12.12 -3.77 35.42
CA VAL A 218 12.10 -3.52 36.86
C VAL A 218 13.10 -4.48 37.49
N ASP A 219 14.17 -3.95 38.08
CA ASP A 219 15.15 -4.75 38.81
C ASP A 219 14.43 -5.49 39.95
N PRO A 220 14.34 -6.84 39.90
CA PRO A 220 13.66 -7.62 40.92
C PRO A 220 14.38 -7.57 42.28
N ASN A 221 15.59 -7.03 42.36
CA ASN A 221 16.36 -6.82 43.59
C ASN A 221 16.39 -5.37 44.07
N ALA A 222 15.60 -4.45 43.47
CA ALA A 222 15.52 -3.09 43.96
C ALA A 222 15.04 -3.08 45.43
N PRO A 223 15.84 -2.53 46.37
CA PRO A 223 15.48 -2.56 47.78
C PRO A 223 14.20 -1.74 48.01
N VAL A 224 13.17 -2.38 48.57
CA VAL A 224 11.95 -1.73 49.03
C VAL A 224 12.32 -0.76 50.15
N GLN A 225 12.33 0.54 49.86
CA GLN A 225 12.49 1.55 50.91
C GLN A 225 11.22 1.55 51.76
N ARG A 226 11.37 1.22 53.04
CA ARG A 226 10.34 1.31 54.08
C ARG A 226 10.53 2.56 54.90
#